data_AF-A0A1Y6G206-F1
#
_entry.id   AF-A0A1Y6G206-F1
#
_cell.length_a   1.000
_cell.length_b   1.000
_cell.length_c   1.000
_cell.angle_alpha   90.00
_cell.angle_beta   90.00
_cell.angle_gamma   90.00
#
_symmetry.space_group_name_H-M   'P 1'
#
loop_
_entity.id
_entity.type
_entity.pdbx_description
1 polymer ?
#
loop_
_entity_poly.entity_id
_entity_poly.type
_entity_poly.pdbx_seq_one_letter_code
_entity_poly.pdbx_strand_id
1 'polypeptide(L)'
;MLIDVLPHLANRIKDYFIGKCRINLSNQVDNLRIKGLCECGDPDCGSFYLNEYVENEDKLEGFDFEEIGTIEVYEGKIGFVEIFPSNFGYEIRSTLKKNNISY
;
A
#
# COMPACT_ATOMS: atom_id res chain seq x y z
N MET A 1 7.44 5.47 -8.81
CA MET A 1 7.46 4.29 -7.90
C MET A 1 6.81 4.69 -6.60
N LEU A 2 6.43 3.74 -5.73
CA LEU A 2 5.88 4.05 -4.40
C LEU A 2 6.86 4.94 -3.61
N ILE A 3 8.15 4.59 -3.62
CA ILE A 3 9.21 5.37 -2.96
C ILE A 3 9.35 6.80 -3.51
N ASP A 4 9.05 7.04 -4.79
CA ASP A 4 9.16 8.39 -5.37
C ASP A 4 7.98 9.29 -4.99
N VAL A 5 6.80 8.69 -4.78
CA VAL A 5 5.55 9.43 -4.57
C VAL A 5 5.20 9.55 -3.10
N LEU A 6 5.44 8.48 -2.33
CA LEU A 6 5.14 8.38 -0.90
C LEU A 6 6.38 7.83 -0.15
N PRO A 7 7.53 8.54 -0.17
CA PRO A 7 8.79 8.04 0.38
C PRO A 7 8.69 7.64 1.85
N HIS A 8 7.97 8.42 2.66
CA HIS A 8 7.78 8.12 4.07
C HIS A 8 6.98 6.84 4.29
N LEU A 9 5.90 6.63 3.53
CA LEU A 9 5.11 5.40 3.61
C LEU A 9 5.91 4.19 3.14
N ALA A 10 6.66 4.33 2.04
CA ALA A 10 7.50 3.27 1.51
C ALA A 10 8.54 2.80 2.55
N ASN A 11 9.27 3.74 3.17
CA ASN A 11 10.24 3.38 4.21
C ASN A 11 9.56 2.74 5.43
N ARG A 12 8.39 3.22 5.83
CA ARG A 12 7.63 2.63 6.94
C ARG A 12 7.19 1.19 6.64
N ILE A 13 6.73 0.91 5.43
CA ILE A 13 6.40 -0.46 4.98
C ILE A 13 7.65 -1.36 4.98
N LYS A 14 8.81 -0.84 4.55
CA LYS A 14 10.07 -1.59 4.60
C LYS A 14 10.44 -1.99 6.02
N ASP A 15 10.44 -1.03 6.93
CA ASP A 15 10.79 -1.24 8.34
C ASP A 15 9.80 -2.19 9.02
N TYR A 16 8.52 -2.07 8.71
CA TYR A 16 7.47 -2.99 9.17
C TYR A 16 7.79 -4.45 8.78
N PHE A 17 8.09 -4.71 7.50
CA PHE A 17 8.42 -6.08 7.06
C PHE A 17 9.78 -6.58 7.55
N ILE A 18 10.75 -5.68 7.76
CA ILE A 18 12.02 -6.04 8.43
C ILE A 18 11.73 -6.50 9.86
N GLY A 19 10.92 -5.74 10.62
CA GLY A 19 10.54 -6.08 12.00
C GLY A 19 9.75 -7.39 12.11
N LYS A 20 9.01 -7.77 11.06
CA LYS A 20 8.30 -9.07 10.97
C LYS A 20 9.17 -10.21 10.41
N CYS A 21 10.46 -9.99 10.18
CA CYS A 21 11.37 -10.96 9.53
C CYS A 21 10.93 -11.39 8.12
N ARG A 22 10.14 -10.59 7.41
CA ARG A 22 9.69 -10.83 6.03
C ARG A 22 10.55 -10.04 5.03
N ILE A 23 11.84 -10.35 5.02
CA ILE A 23 12.85 -9.62 4.22
C ILE A 23 12.53 -9.64 2.71
N ASN A 24 11.94 -10.74 2.23
CA ASN A 24 11.50 -10.86 0.84
C ASN A 24 10.45 -9.80 0.45
N LEU A 25 9.56 -9.40 1.37
CA LEU A 25 8.56 -8.37 1.14
C LEU A 25 9.17 -6.97 1.25
N SER A 26 10.04 -6.75 2.24
CA SER A 26 10.75 -5.47 2.39
C SER A 26 11.57 -5.11 1.14
N ASN A 27 12.27 -6.09 0.54
CA ASN A 27 13.04 -5.90 -0.68
C ASN A 27 12.20 -5.54 -1.92
N GLN A 28 10.90 -5.80 -1.91
CA GLN A 28 10.02 -5.42 -3.02
C GLN A 28 9.71 -3.93 -3.03
N VAL A 29 9.69 -3.28 -1.87
CA VAL A 29 9.09 -1.95 -1.68
C VAL A 29 9.69 -0.88 -2.58
N ASP A 30 11.02 -0.92 -2.77
CA ASP A 30 11.74 0.01 -3.65
C ASP A 30 11.28 -0.11 -5.11
N ASN A 31 10.74 -1.27 -5.49
CA ASN A 31 10.31 -1.59 -6.85
C ASN A 31 8.79 -1.52 -7.06
N LEU A 32 8.00 -1.19 -6.02
CA LEU A 32 6.54 -1.14 -6.10
C LEU A 32 6.09 0.05 -6.94
N ARG A 33 5.11 -0.17 -7.80
CA ARG A 33 4.46 0.86 -8.62
C ARG A 33 3.00 0.94 -8.25
N ILE A 34 2.53 2.14 -7.99
CA ILE A 34 1.11 2.40 -7.77
C ILE A 34 0.40 2.22 -9.10
N LYS A 35 -0.57 1.30 -9.14
CA LYS A 35 -1.34 0.91 -10.33
C LYS A 35 -2.68 1.61 -10.41
N GLY A 36 -3.29 1.87 -9.25
CA GLY A 36 -4.59 2.49 -9.15
C GLY A 36 -4.94 2.80 -7.69
N LEU A 37 -6.02 3.54 -7.50
CA LEU A 37 -6.53 3.91 -6.18
C LEU A 37 -7.72 3.03 -5.79
N CYS A 38 -7.99 2.89 -4.50
CA CYS A 38 -9.27 2.34 -4.04
C CYS A 38 -10.42 3.28 -4.41
N GLU A 39 -11.53 2.69 -4.87
CA GLU A 39 -12.71 3.40 -5.39
C GLU A 39 -13.88 3.48 -4.39
N CYS A 40 -13.61 3.37 -3.08
CA CYS A 40 -14.66 3.42 -2.04
C CYS A 40 -15.39 4.78 -1.95
N GLY A 41 -14.90 5.82 -2.63
CA GLY A 41 -15.50 7.16 -2.63
C GLY A 41 -15.16 8.01 -1.40
N ASP A 42 -14.50 7.44 -0.40
CA ASP A 42 -14.08 8.15 0.81
C ASP A 42 -12.83 9.02 0.52
N PRO A 43 -12.90 10.35 0.68
CA PRO A 43 -11.77 11.25 0.45
C PRO A 43 -10.62 11.05 1.43
N ASP A 44 -10.89 10.46 2.60
CA ASP A 44 -9.92 10.21 3.66
C ASP A 44 -9.31 8.80 3.55
N CYS A 45 -9.78 7.97 2.62
CA CYS A 45 -9.21 6.66 2.31
C CYS A 45 -7.93 6.79 1.47
N GLY A 46 -6.80 6.39 2.07
CA GLY A 46 -5.49 6.41 1.45
C GLY A 46 -5.11 5.13 0.71
N SER A 47 -6.04 4.18 0.51
CA SER A 47 -5.76 2.85 -0.03
C SER A 47 -5.45 2.83 -1.53
N PHE A 48 -4.52 1.97 -1.96
CA PHE A 48 -4.09 1.85 -3.37
C PHE A 48 -3.57 0.47 -3.74
N TYR A 49 -3.63 0.17 -5.04
CA TYR A 49 -3.17 -1.09 -5.64
C TYR A 49 -1.74 -0.95 -6.16
N LEU A 50 -0.95 -2.01 -5.98
CA LEU A 50 0.45 -2.11 -6.38
C LEU A 50 0.68 -3.23 -7.41
N ASN A 51 -0.27 -4.15 -7.51
CA ASN A 51 -0.35 -5.18 -8.54
C ASN A 51 -1.76 -5.20 -9.12
N GLU A 52 -1.94 -5.86 -10.27
CA GLU A 52 -3.29 -6.19 -10.72
C GLU A 52 -3.94 -7.10 -9.68
N TYR A 53 -5.09 -6.68 -9.16
CA TYR A 53 -5.86 -7.46 -8.21
C TYR A 53 -6.32 -8.74 -8.93
N VAL A 54 -5.95 -9.90 -8.39
CA VAL A 54 -6.45 -11.19 -8.84
C VAL A 54 -7.30 -11.73 -7.70
N GLU A 55 -8.60 -11.88 -7.94
CA GLU A 55 -9.53 -12.52 -7.00
C GLU A 55 -9.12 -13.98 -6.81
N ASN A 56 -8.27 -14.23 -5.81
CA ASN A 56 -7.91 -15.56 -5.37
C ASN A 56 -7.60 -15.52 -3.88
N GLU A 57 -8.67 -15.62 -3.09
CA GLU A 57 -8.66 -15.52 -1.62
C GLU A 57 -7.79 -16.61 -0.97
N ASP A 58 -7.60 -17.76 -1.62
CA ASP A 58 -6.87 -18.91 -1.07
C ASP A 58 -5.38 -18.65 -0.81
N LYS A 59 -4.80 -17.59 -1.39
CA LYS A 59 -3.37 -17.25 -1.25
C LYS A 59 -3.11 -15.84 -0.72
N LEU A 60 -4.11 -15.24 -0.07
CA LEU A 60 -4.03 -13.91 0.51
C LEU A 60 -3.42 -13.95 1.92
N GLU A 61 -2.32 -13.27 2.12
CA GLU A 61 -1.75 -12.98 3.44
C GLU A 61 -2.06 -11.51 3.81
N GLY A 62 -2.84 -11.30 4.87
CA GLY A 62 -3.12 -9.97 5.42
C GLY A 62 -2.18 -9.61 6.56
N PHE A 63 -1.65 -8.39 6.53
CA PHE A 63 -0.76 -7.85 7.56
C PHE A 63 -1.39 -6.61 8.19
N ASP A 64 -1.60 -6.64 9.50
CA ASP A 64 -2.04 -5.47 10.26
C ASP A 64 -0.90 -4.45 10.37
N PHE A 65 -1.04 -3.35 9.66
CA PHE A 65 -0.01 -2.34 9.48
C PHE A 65 -0.19 -1.22 10.49
N GLU A 66 0.34 -1.45 11.69
CA GLU A 66 0.53 -0.45 12.75
C GLU A 66 -0.73 0.39 13.06
N GLU A 67 -1.91 -0.24 13.06
CA GLU A 67 -3.21 0.39 13.30
C GLU A 67 -3.61 1.49 12.30
N ILE A 68 -2.77 1.78 11.29
CA ILE A 68 -3.06 2.78 10.25
C ILE A 68 -3.74 2.16 9.03
N GLY A 69 -3.71 0.83 8.91
CA GLY A 69 -4.27 0.12 7.78
C GLY A 69 -3.85 -1.33 7.71
N THR A 70 -3.95 -1.92 6.52
CA THR A 70 -3.56 -3.31 6.25
C THR A 70 -2.69 -3.38 5.00
N ILE A 71 -1.89 -4.44 4.89
CA ILE A 71 -1.14 -4.75 3.68
C ILE A 71 -1.53 -6.16 3.25
N GLU A 72 -1.95 -6.30 2.01
CA GLU A 72 -2.31 -7.57 1.40
C GLU A 72 -1.20 -8.06 0.50
N VAL A 73 -0.81 -9.30 0.72
CA VAL A 73 0.24 -10.00 -0.03
C VAL A 73 -0.38 -11.20 -0.72
N TYR A 74 -0.18 -11.30 -2.02
CA TYR A 74 -0.66 -12.40 -2.84
C TYR A 74 0.53 -13.13 -3.46
N GLU A 75 0.63 -14.45 -3.24
CA GLU A 75 1.74 -15.28 -3.73
C GLU A 75 3.12 -14.69 -3.39
N GLY A 76 3.26 -14.13 -2.18
CA GLY A 76 4.49 -13.50 -1.71
C GLY A 76 4.80 -12.14 -2.34
N LYS A 77 3.84 -11.51 -3.05
CA LYS A 77 3.97 -10.16 -3.62
C LYS A 77 3.02 -9.17 -2.96
N ILE A 78 3.50 -7.98 -2.64
CA ILE A 78 2.65 -6.91 -2.09
C ILE A 78 1.68 -6.44 -3.18
N GLY A 79 0.38 -6.68 -2.98
CA GLY A 79 -0.66 -6.42 -3.98
C GLY A 79 -1.47 -5.16 -3.69
N PHE A 80 -1.80 -4.93 -2.42
CA PHE A 80 -2.64 -3.83 -1.98
C PHE A 80 -2.18 -3.29 -0.63
N VAL A 81 -2.27 -1.97 -0.48
CA VAL A 81 -2.05 -1.29 0.79
C VAL A 81 -3.33 -0.55 1.11
N GLU A 82 -3.98 -0.97 2.18
CA GLU A 82 -5.10 -0.28 2.76
C GLU A 82 -4.59 0.75 3.76
N ILE A 83 -5.08 1.98 3.67
CA ILE A 83 -4.88 3.01 4.69
C ILE A 83 -6.26 3.49 5.11
N PHE A 84 -6.59 3.26 6.38
CA PHE A 84 -7.94 3.53 6.90
C PHE A 84 -8.28 5.03 6.82
N PRO A 85 -9.58 5.37 6.69
CA PRO A 85 -10.05 6.74 6.72
C PRO A 85 -9.51 7.51 7.92
N SER A 86 -8.67 8.51 7.63
CA SER A 86 -7.96 9.30 8.63
C SER A 86 -7.32 10.53 7.98
N ASN A 87 -6.83 11.47 8.80
CA ASN A 87 -6.02 12.58 8.29
C ASN A 87 -4.79 12.09 7.51
N PHE A 88 -4.19 10.98 7.95
CA PHE A 88 -3.08 10.37 7.22
C PHE A 88 -3.53 9.82 5.87
N GLY A 89 -4.66 9.10 5.81
CA GLY A 89 -5.23 8.63 4.55
C GLY A 89 -5.58 9.77 3.58
N TYR A 90 -6.13 10.88 4.08
CA TYR A 90 -6.38 12.10 3.30
C TYR A 90 -5.08 12.69 2.72
N GLU A 91 -3.99 12.74 3.50
CA GLU A 91 -2.68 13.22 3.04
C GLU A 91 -2.10 12.32 1.93
N ILE A 92 -2.19 11.00 2.08
CA ILE A 92 -1.82 10.04 1.05
C ILE A 92 -2.63 10.30 -0.22
N ARG A 93 -3.96 10.36 -0.11
CA ARG A 93 -4.86 10.59 -1.25
C ARG A 93 -4.56 11.89 -1.98
N SER A 94 -4.32 12.96 -1.22
CA SER A 94 -3.96 14.28 -1.75
C SER A 94 -2.63 14.26 -2.48
N THR A 95 -1.63 13.53 -1.97
CA THR A 95 -0.31 13.40 -2.59
C THR A 95 -0.38 12.62 -3.90
N LEU A 96 -1.14 11.52 -3.93
CA LEU A 96 -1.35 10.72 -5.14
C LEU A 96 -2.01 11.56 -6.24
N LYS A 97 -3.06 12.31 -5.90
CA LYS A 97 -3.75 13.21 -6.83
C LYS A 97 -2.81 14.29 -7.41
N LYS A 98 -1.93 14.88 -6.59
CA LYS A 98 -0.94 15.88 -7.03
C LYS A 98 0.09 15.31 -8.02
N ASN A 99 0.34 14.01 -7.95
CA ASN A 99 1.27 13.31 -8.84
C ASN A 99 0.59 12.72 -10.08
N ASN A 100 -0.64 13.15 -10.40
CA ASN A 100 -1.47 12.61 -11.50
C ASN A 100 -1.68 11.10 -11.40
N ILE A 101 -1.63 10.55 -10.18
CA ILE A 101 -2.09 9.21 -9.89
C ILE A 101 -3.55 9.37 -9.51
N SER A 102 -4.38 9.35 -10.54
CA SER A 102 -5.83 9.36 -10.43
C SER A 102 -6.37 8.03 -10.96
N TYR A 103 -7.68 7.86 -10.80
CA TYR A 103 -8.47 6.88 -11.57
C TYR A 103 -8.09 6.92 -13.06
#